data_AF-A0A519L9C6-F1
#
_entry.id   AF-A0A519L9C6-F1
#
_cell.length_a   1.000
_cell.length_b   1.000
_cell.length_c   1.000
_cell.angle_alpha   90.00
_cell.angle_beta   90.00
_cell.angle_gamma   90.00
#
_symmetry.space_group_name_H-M   'P 1'
#
loop_
_entity.id
_entity.type
_entity.pdbx_description
1 polymer ?
#
loop_
_entity_poly.entity_id
_entity_poly.type
_entity_poly.pdbx_seq_one_letter_code
_entity_poly.pdbx_strand_id
1 'polypeptide(L)'
;MSDFRNGYSIPQTTDMSVDAGLRSFMLGVYNKVALGLLVSAALAYVTSSVPAVRDLLFSTAVFPDGVTRLTGYTLLGMIVAFSPLVILLGSNFIMKNPT
;
A
#
# COMPACT_ATOMS: atom_id res chain seq x y z
N MET A 1 56.89 -9.69 22.90
CA MET A 1 56.93 -8.26 22.56
C MET A 1 55.51 -7.89 22.17
N SER A 2 54.87 -7.06 22.98
CA SER A 2 53.45 -6.72 22.86
C SER A 2 53.36 -5.40 22.11
N ASP A 3 53.14 -5.48 20.80
CA ASP A 3 52.80 -4.36 19.96
C ASP A 3 51.33 -3.98 20.21
N PHE A 4 51.14 -3.17 21.25
CA PHE A 4 49.96 -2.36 21.45
C PHE A 4 49.89 -1.31 20.31
N ARG A 5 49.56 -1.75 19.09
CA ARG A 5 49.07 -0.86 18.05
C ARG A 5 47.70 -0.40 18.50
N ASN A 6 47.72 0.64 19.34
CA ASN A 6 46.57 1.39 19.79
C ASN A 6 45.71 1.66 18.55
N GLY A 7 44.55 1.02 18.49
CA GLY A 7 43.57 1.13 17.42
C GLY A 7 42.97 2.52 17.45
N TYR A 8 43.77 3.51 17.07
CA TYR A 8 43.30 4.84 16.76
C TYR A 8 42.45 4.68 15.51
N SER A 9 41.16 4.40 15.72
CA SER A 9 40.15 4.73 14.75
C SER A 9 40.33 6.22 14.49
N ILE A 10 40.94 6.54 13.36
CA ILE A 10 40.85 7.87 12.78
C ILE A 10 39.36 8.21 12.85
N PRO A 11 38.94 9.29 13.52
CA PRO A 11 37.53 9.65 13.53
C PRO A 11 37.12 9.83 12.08
N GLN A 12 36.40 8.84 11.55
CA GLN A 12 35.60 9.00 10.35
C GLN A 12 34.67 10.15 10.70
N THR A 13 34.95 11.32 10.14
CA THR A 13 34.06 12.47 10.22
C THR A 13 32.71 11.94 9.79
N THR A 14 31.78 11.84 10.74
CA THR A 14 30.42 11.39 10.46
C THR A 14 29.89 12.40 9.48
N ASP A 15 29.74 11.97 8.22
CA ASP A 15 29.38 12.87 7.14
C ASP A 15 27.92 13.30 7.37
N MET A 16 27.76 14.47 7.99
CA MET A 16 26.46 15.01 8.36
C MET A 16 25.56 15.21 7.13
N SER A 17 26.13 15.28 5.92
CA SER A 17 25.38 15.35 4.67
C SER A 17 24.60 14.06 4.37
N VAL A 18 25.17 12.89 4.69
CA VAL A 18 24.53 11.59 4.51
C VAL A 18 23.37 11.43 5.50
N ASP A 19 23.55 11.83 6.76
CA ASP A 19 22.51 11.77 7.78
C ASP A 19 21.29 12.66 7.41
N ALA A 20 21.54 13.89 6.95
CA ALA A 20 20.48 14.79 6.48
C ALA A 20 19.73 14.22 5.26
N GLY A 21 20.45 13.61 4.32
CA GLY A 21 19.87 12.95 3.15
C GLY A 21 18.99 11.75 3.52
N LEU A 22 19.47 10.89 4.43
CA LEU A 22 18.73 9.74 4.94
C LEU A 22 17.46 10.16 5.67
N ARG A 23 17.54 11.17 6.55
CA ARG A 23 16.37 11.68 7.27
C ARG A 23 15.33 12.25 6.31
N SER A 24 15.76 13.04 5.34
CA SER A 24 14.87 13.60 4.32
C SER A 24 14.22 12.49 3.49
N PHE A 25 14.98 11.47 3.09
CA PHE A 25 14.47 10.29 2.40
C PHE A 25 13.42 9.55 3.23
N MET A 26 13.71 9.27 4.51
CA MET A 26 12.78 8.58 5.40
C MET A 26 11.49 9.37 5.62
N LEU A 27 11.57 10.68 5.84
CA LEU A 27 10.40 11.55 5.94
C LEU A 27 9.57 11.53 4.64
N GLY A 28 10.23 11.52 3.48
CA GLY A 28 9.57 11.36 2.18
C GLY A 28 8.84 10.01 2.05
N VAL A 29 9.46 8.92 2.48
CA VAL A 29 8.84 7.58 2.50
C VAL A 29 7.65 7.55 3.45
N TYR A 30 7.79 8.09 4.67
CA TYR A 30 6.70 8.12 5.65
C TYR A 30 5.51 8.92 5.17
N ASN A 31 5.73 10.07 4.54
CA ASN A 31 4.63 10.86 3.96
C ASN A 31 3.90 10.08 2.86
N LYS A 32 4.63 9.37 2.00
CA LYS A 32 4.02 8.54 0.95
C LYS A 32 3.22 7.37 1.52
N VAL A 33 3.77 6.67 2.52
CA VAL A 33 3.07 5.57 3.20
C VAL A 33 1.84 6.09 3.94
N ALA A 34 1.95 7.21 4.64
CA ALA A 34 0.82 7.84 5.32
C ALA A 34 -0.29 8.24 4.34
N LEU A 35 0.05 8.84 3.20
CA LEU A 35 -0.92 9.15 2.15
C LEU A 35 -1.55 7.89 1.55
N GLY A 36 -0.76 6.85 1.28
CA GLY A 36 -1.27 5.57 0.77
C GLY A 36 -2.25 4.91 1.75
N LEU A 37 -1.93 4.94 3.04
CA LEU A 37 -2.81 4.44 4.10
C LEU A 37 -4.08 5.27 4.21
N LEU A 38 -3.97 6.60 4.18
CA LEU A 38 -5.11 7.51 4.27
C LEU A 38 -6.08 7.29 3.12
N VAL A 39 -5.57 7.18 1.89
CA VAL A 39 -6.41 6.89 0.71
C VAL A 39 -7.09 5.54 0.85
N SER A 40 -6.37 4.51 1.30
CA SER A 40 -6.93 3.18 1.53
C SER A 40 -8.05 3.21 2.59
N ALA A 41 -7.83 3.92 3.69
CA ALA A 41 -8.81 4.10 4.76
C ALA A 41 -10.06 4.86 4.27
N ALA A 42 -9.87 5.91 3.46
CA ALA A 42 -10.97 6.66 2.87
C ALA A 42 -11.83 5.76 1.95
N LEU A 43 -11.19 4.97 1.09
CA LEU A 43 -11.90 4.03 0.20
C LEU A 43 -12.64 2.95 0.98
N ALA A 44 -12.02 2.36 2.01
CA ALA A 44 -12.66 1.38 2.89
C ALA A 44 -13.87 1.99 3.62
N TYR A 45 -13.74 3.23 4.11
CA TYR A 45 -14.82 3.92 4.77
C TYR A 45 -15.99 4.17 3.82
N VAL A 46 -15.73 4.71 2.63
CA VAL A 46 -16.79 5.02 1.64
C VAL A 46 -17.52 3.75 1.21
N THR A 47 -16.78 2.69 0.86
CA THR A 47 -17.36 1.43 0.35
C THR A 47 -18.14 0.65 1.40
N SER A 48 -17.90 0.90 2.70
CA SER A 48 -18.63 0.26 3.80
C SER A 48 -19.76 1.12 4.37
N SER A 49 -19.54 2.43 4.49
CA SER A 49 -20.40 3.35 5.23
C SER A 49 -21.44 4.05 4.36
N VAL A 50 -21.23 4.10 3.04
CA VAL A 50 -22.18 4.69 2.08
C VAL A 50 -22.99 3.57 1.43
N PRO A 51 -24.29 3.39 1.76
CA PRO A 51 -25.09 2.26 1.26
C PRO A 51 -25.14 2.21 -0.26
N ALA A 52 -25.31 3.36 -0.92
CA ALA A 52 -25.35 3.44 -2.38
C ALA A 52 -24.07 2.92 -3.06
N VAL A 53 -22.89 3.12 -2.45
CA VAL A 53 -21.63 2.60 -2.99
C VAL A 53 -21.49 1.12 -2.65
N ARG A 54 -21.84 0.73 -1.43
CA ARG A 54 -21.77 -0.66 -0.97
C ARG A 54 -22.61 -1.58 -1.84
N ASP A 55 -23.87 -1.21 -2.08
CA ASP A 55 -24.83 -2.05 -2.82
C ASP A 55 -24.49 -2.14 -4.32
N LEU A 56 -23.68 -1.21 -4.84
CA LEU A 56 -23.10 -1.30 -6.19
C LEU A 56 -21.97 -2.33 -6.28
N LEU A 57 -21.21 -2.55 -5.20
CA LEU A 57 -20.02 -3.41 -5.19
C LEU A 57 -20.31 -4.80 -4.62
N PHE A 58 -21.23 -4.90 -3.66
CA PHE A 58 -21.47 -6.11 -2.90
C PHE A 58 -22.92 -6.55 -3.00
N SER A 59 -23.11 -7.87 -3.08
CA SER A 59 -24.42 -8.50 -3.00
C SER A 59 -24.73 -8.88 -1.56
N THR A 60 -25.95 -8.61 -1.12
CA THR A 60 -26.44 -8.96 0.22
C THR A 60 -27.76 -9.70 0.13
N ALA A 61 -27.98 -10.67 1.00
CA ALA A 61 -29.26 -11.36 1.12
C ALA A 61 -29.75 -11.36 2.56
N VAL A 62 -31.08 -11.42 2.71
CA VAL A 62 -31.74 -11.64 3.99
C VAL A 62 -31.74 -13.14 4.26
N PHE A 63 -31.14 -13.55 5.37
CA PHE A 63 -31.10 -14.95 5.78
C PHE A 63 -32.38 -15.34 6.53
N PRO A 64 -32.64 -16.65 6.76
CA PRO A 64 -33.85 -17.10 7.46
C PRO A 64 -34.02 -16.54 8.88
N ASP A 65 -32.94 -16.04 9.49
CA ASP A 65 -32.93 -15.36 10.79
C ASP A 65 -33.28 -13.86 10.70
N GLY A 66 -33.60 -13.35 9.51
CA GLY A 66 -33.93 -11.95 9.25
C GLY A 66 -32.71 -11.02 9.16
N VAL A 67 -31.49 -11.54 9.29
CA VAL A 67 -30.27 -10.73 9.27
C VAL A 67 -29.78 -10.58 7.83
N THR A 68 -29.50 -9.35 7.41
CA THR A 68 -28.88 -9.08 6.11
C THR A 68 -27.38 -9.31 6.21
N ARG A 69 -26.83 -10.19 5.36
CA ARG A 69 -25.39 -10.48 5.34
C ARG A 69 -24.85 -10.39 3.91
N LEU A 70 -23.56 -10.10 3.80
CA LEU A 70 -22.82 -10.14 2.54
C LEU A 70 -22.81 -11.56 1.99
N THR A 71 -23.26 -11.72 0.75
CA THR A 71 -23.29 -13.01 0.04
C THR A 71 -22.22 -13.10 -1.04
N GLY A 72 -21.72 -11.96 -1.53
CA GLY A 72 -20.65 -11.92 -2.52
C GLY A 72 -20.46 -10.55 -3.14
N TYR A 73 -19.82 -10.53 -4.32
CA TYR A 73 -19.63 -9.33 -5.14
C TYR A 73 -20.70 -9.22 -6.22
N THR A 74 -21.02 -7.99 -6.61
CA THR A 74 -21.75 -7.72 -7.86
C THR A 74 -20.81 -7.91 -9.05
N LEU A 75 -21.33 -7.87 -10.28
CA LEU A 75 -20.49 -7.87 -11.48
C LEU A 75 -19.48 -6.70 -11.47
N LEU A 76 -19.92 -5.51 -11.06
CA LEU A 76 -19.04 -4.35 -10.91
C LEU A 76 -18.01 -4.58 -9.82
N GLY A 77 -18.42 -5.12 -8.67
CA GLY A 77 -17.51 -5.49 -7.58
C GLY A 77 -16.45 -6.49 -8.01
N MET A 78 -16.80 -7.47 -8.84
CA MET A 78 -15.85 -8.41 -9.43
C MET A 78 -14.84 -7.70 -10.33
N ILE A 79 -15.29 -6.81 -11.23
CA ILE A 79 -14.38 -6.04 -12.09
C ILE A 79 -13.39 -5.24 -11.25
N VAL A 80 -13.86 -4.57 -10.20
CA VAL A 80 -12.99 -3.79 -9.30
C VAL A 80 -12.01 -4.71 -8.57
N ALA A 81 -12.46 -5.83 -8.01
CA ALA A 81 -11.62 -6.76 -7.26
C ALA A 81 -10.53 -7.42 -8.12
N PHE A 82 -10.84 -7.75 -9.38
CA PHE A 82 -9.89 -8.37 -10.30
C PHE A 82 -9.05 -7.35 -11.10
N SER A 83 -9.39 -6.06 -11.04
CA SER A 83 -8.67 -5.02 -11.78
C SER A 83 -7.15 -5.00 -11.53
N PRO A 84 -6.62 -5.19 -10.31
CA PRO A 84 -5.17 -5.16 -10.10
C PRO A 84 -4.47 -6.33 -10.79
N LEU A 85 -5.12 -7.50 -10.80
CA LEU A 85 -4.61 -8.70 -11.45
C LEU A 85 -4.61 -8.50 -12.98
N VAL A 86 -5.70 -7.96 -13.54
CA VAL A 86 -5.77 -7.63 -14.97
C VAL A 86 -4.71 -6.61 -15.38
N ILE A 87 -4.46 -5.58 -14.55
CA ILE A 87 -3.42 -4.58 -14.83
C ILE A 87 -2.02 -5.23 -14.79
N LEU A 88 -1.74 -6.04 -13.77
CA LEU A 88 -0.43 -6.69 -13.60
C LEU A 88 -0.14 -7.74 -14.69
N LEU A 89 -1.13 -8.56 -15.05
CA LEU A 89 -0.97 -9.50 -16.16
C LEU A 89 -0.96 -8.76 -17.50
N GLY A 90 -1.81 -7.74 -17.65
CA GLY A 90 -1.84 -6.88 -18.84
C GLY A 90 -0.49 -6.19 -19.08
N SER A 91 0.15 -5.65 -18.03
CA SER A 91 1.47 -5.06 -18.17
C SER A 91 2.52 -6.07 -18.60
N ASN A 92 2.44 -7.31 -18.13
CA ASN A 92 3.46 -8.32 -18.42
C ASN A 92 3.27 -9.02 -19.77
N PHE A 93 2.03 -9.14 -20.26
CA PHE A 93 1.72 -9.88 -21.49
C PHE A 93 1.33 -8.99 -22.67
N ILE A 94 0.79 -7.80 -22.43
CA ILE A 94 0.28 -6.90 -23.47
C ILE A 94 1.26 -5.77 -23.77
N MET A 95 1.99 -5.25 -22.77
CA MET A 95 2.98 -4.19 -23.01
C MET A 95 4.28 -4.77 -23.60
N LYS A 96 4.39 -4.72 -24.93
CA LYS A 96 5.64 -4.95 -25.65
C LYS A 96 6.39 -3.60 -25.72
N ASN A 97 7.47 -3.49 -24.95
CA ASN A 97 8.38 -2.33 -24.85
C ASN A 97 7.82 -1.09 -24.11
N PRO A 98 7.89 -1.05 -22.76
CA PRO A 98 7.88 0.21 -22.05
C PRO A 98 9.21 0.92 -22.34
N THR A 99 9.17 2.01 -23.10
CA THR A 99 10.28 2.97 -23.19
C THR A 99 10.44 3.71 -21.87
#